data_AF-A0A7W1GG02-F1
#
_entry.id   AF-A0A7W1GG02-F1
#
_cell.length_a   1.000
_cell.length_b   1.000
_cell.length_c   1.000
_cell.angle_alpha   90.00
_cell.angle_beta   90.00
_cell.angle_gamma   90.00
#
_symmetry.space_group_name_H-M   'P 1'
#
loop_
_entity.id
_entity.type
_entity.pdbx_description
1 polymer ?
#
loop_
_entity_poly.entity_id
_entity_poly.type
_entity_poly.pdbx_seq_one_letter_code
_entity_poly.pdbx_strand_id
1 'polypeptide(L)'
;MHFVKGVKYLAEYKLLLSFEDGSLRQVDLEPHLDGEVFEPLKDITNFESVQLNSELDTIVWKNGADMSPDFLYEISVPMAESSPLVVATEGKNV
;
A
#
# COMPACT_ATOMS: atom_id res chain seq x y z
N MET A 1 -8.87 0.88 16.83
CA MET A 1 -9.61 0.77 15.58
C MET A 1 -9.08 1.86 14.68
N HIS A 2 -8.41 1.45 13.62
CA HIS A 2 -7.80 2.32 12.62
C HIS A 2 -8.75 2.52 11.44
N PHE A 3 -8.50 3.55 10.65
CA PHE A 3 -9.17 3.84 9.39
C PHE A 3 -8.14 4.30 8.37
N VAL A 4 -8.26 3.85 7.12
CA VAL A 4 -7.39 4.29 6.02
C VAL A 4 -7.95 5.59 5.44
N LYS A 5 -7.08 6.59 5.25
CA LYS A 5 -7.41 7.90 4.67
C LYS A 5 -6.83 8.11 3.27
N GLY A 6 -5.95 7.22 2.83
CA GLY A 6 -5.32 7.31 1.53
C GLY A 6 -4.55 6.05 1.20
N VAL A 7 -4.43 5.78 -0.10
CA VAL A 7 -3.66 4.68 -0.64
C VAL A 7 -2.90 5.14 -1.86
N LYS A 8 -1.67 4.67 -2.01
CA LYS A 8 -0.86 4.82 -3.20
C LYS A 8 -0.17 3.50 -3.52
N TYR A 9 -0.34 3.03 -4.75
CA TYR A 9 0.45 1.92 -5.28
C TYR A 9 1.93 2.31 -5.38
N LEU A 10 2.83 1.44 -4.90
CA LEU A 10 4.27 1.67 -4.99
C LEU A 10 4.91 0.81 -6.09
N ALA A 11 4.89 -0.50 -5.89
CA ALA A 11 5.43 -1.51 -6.81
C ALA A 11 5.03 -2.91 -6.30
N GLU A 12 5.01 -3.91 -7.18
CA GLU A 12 4.69 -5.31 -6.85
C GLU A 12 3.38 -5.40 -6.05
N TYR A 13 3.41 -5.91 -4.81
CA TYR A 13 2.26 -6.00 -3.90
C TYR A 13 2.35 -4.98 -2.74
N LYS A 14 3.10 -3.89 -2.96
CA LYS A 14 3.37 -2.89 -1.92
C LYS A 14 2.54 -1.64 -2.11
N LEU A 15 1.93 -1.22 -1.01
CA LEU A 15 1.11 -0.01 -0.93
C LEU A 15 1.65 0.93 0.14
N LEU A 16 1.51 2.23 -0.10
CA LEU A 16 1.62 3.26 0.92
C LEU A 16 0.22 3.65 1.37
N LEU A 17 -0.04 3.53 2.67
CA LEU A 17 -1.31 3.87 3.30
C LEU A 17 -1.12 5.08 4.21
N SER A 18 -2.08 6.00 4.20
CA SER A 18 -2.24 6.99 5.27
C SER A 18 -3.37 6.58 6.19
N PHE A 19 -3.18 6.75 7.50
CA PHE A 19 -4.19 6.42 8.51
C PHE A 19 -4.75 7.67 9.18
N GLU A 20 -5.86 7.50 9.91
CA GLU A 20 -6.52 8.56 10.68
C GLU A 20 -5.61 9.27 11.70
N ASP A 21 -4.64 8.54 12.26
CA ASP A 21 -3.65 9.06 13.22
C ASP A 21 -2.55 9.92 12.58
N GLY A 22 -2.62 10.13 11.26
CA GLY A 22 -1.64 10.88 10.48
C GLY A 22 -0.39 10.06 10.11
N SER A 23 -0.31 8.78 10.47
CA SER A 23 0.81 7.93 10.09
C SER A 23 0.77 7.57 8.59
N LEU A 24 1.95 7.56 7.98
CA LEU A 24 2.20 6.95 6.67
C LEU A 24 2.88 5.61 6.89
N ARG A 25 2.32 4.54 6.32
CA ARG A 25 2.82 3.18 6.52
C ARG A 25 2.88 2.44 5.20
N GLN A 26 3.99 1.74 4.98
CA GLN A 26 4.14 0.84 3.84
C GLN A 26 3.69 -0.56 4.26
N VAL A 27 2.87 -1.19 3.42
CA VAL A 27 2.46 -2.59 3.59
C VAL A 27 2.91 -3.40 2.38
N ASP A 28 3.35 -4.63 2.61
CA ASP A 28 3.58 -5.65 1.59
C ASP A 28 2.51 -6.72 1.72
N LEU A 29 1.66 -6.87 0.71
CA LEU A 29 0.51 -7.77 0.74
C LEU A 29 0.78 -9.11 0.07
N GLU A 30 1.93 -9.32 -0.57
CA GLU A 30 2.25 -10.58 -1.25
C GLU A 30 1.97 -11.85 -0.41
N PRO A 31 2.36 -11.92 0.88
CA PRO A 31 2.13 -13.12 1.69
C PRO A 31 0.69 -13.24 2.22
N HIS A 32 -0.22 -12.35 1.81
CA HIS A 32 -1.58 -12.25 2.31
C HIS A 32 -2.65 -12.35 1.20
N LEU A 33 -2.27 -12.73 -0.03
CA LEU A 33 -3.18 -12.86 -1.16
C LEU A 33 -3.73 -14.28 -1.38
N ASP A 34 -3.97 -15.02 -0.29
CA ASP A 34 -4.49 -16.38 -0.36
C ASP A 34 -6.01 -16.44 -0.23
N GLY A 35 -6.61 -17.43 -0.88
CA GLY A 35 -8.05 -17.67 -0.86
C GLY A 35 -8.79 -17.06 -2.04
N GLU A 36 -9.96 -17.61 -2.37
CA GLU A 36 -10.68 -17.38 -3.62
C GLU A 36 -10.92 -15.89 -3.96
N VAL A 37 -11.15 -15.06 -2.94
CA VAL A 37 -11.39 -13.61 -3.09
C VAL A 37 -10.10 -12.85 -3.42
N PHE A 38 -8.94 -13.29 -2.90
CA PHE A 38 -7.66 -12.58 -3.05
C PHE A 38 -6.75 -13.18 -4.12
N GLU A 39 -6.93 -14.45 -4.51
CA GLU A 39 -6.19 -15.10 -5.60
C GLU A 39 -6.14 -14.26 -6.90
N PRO A 40 -7.23 -13.61 -7.37
CA PRO A 40 -7.17 -12.76 -8.55
C PRO A 40 -6.21 -11.56 -8.42
N LEU A 41 -5.88 -11.15 -7.20
CA LEU A 41 -4.95 -10.05 -6.93
C LEU A 41 -3.48 -10.47 -7.09
N LYS A 42 -3.17 -11.76 -7.27
CA LYS A 42 -1.83 -12.22 -7.70
C LYS A 42 -1.49 -11.79 -9.13
N ASP A 43 -2.47 -11.31 -9.90
CA ASP A 43 -2.20 -10.51 -11.11
C ASP A 43 -1.98 -9.05 -10.71
N ILE A 44 -0.79 -8.52 -11.00
CA ILE A 44 -0.40 -7.15 -10.66
C ILE A 44 -1.37 -6.12 -11.24
N THR A 45 -1.96 -6.36 -12.42
CA THR A 45 -2.95 -5.44 -13.02
C THR A 45 -4.20 -5.33 -12.17
N ASN A 46 -4.62 -6.43 -11.55
CA ASN A 46 -5.74 -6.44 -10.62
C ASN A 46 -5.32 -5.77 -9.30
N PHE A 47 -4.13 -6.06 -8.78
CA PHE A 47 -3.64 -5.46 -7.55
C PHE A 47 -3.49 -3.94 -7.65
N GLU A 48 -2.96 -3.42 -8.77
CA GLU A 48 -2.80 -1.99 -9.06
C GLU A 48 -4.15 -1.25 -9.10
N SER A 49 -5.26 -1.96 -9.27
CA SER A 49 -6.61 -1.38 -9.24
C SER A 49 -7.10 -0.99 -7.84
N VAL A 50 -6.25 -1.11 -6.82
CA VAL A 50 -6.55 -0.71 -5.44
C VAL A 50 -7.07 0.72 -5.38
N GLN A 51 -8.10 0.91 -4.58
CA GLN A 51 -8.71 2.22 -4.36
C GLN A 51 -9.16 2.37 -2.91
N LEU A 52 -9.20 3.61 -2.43
CA LEU A 52 -9.81 3.91 -1.15
C LEU A 52 -11.33 3.81 -1.26
N ASN A 53 -11.97 3.14 -0.31
CA ASN A 53 -13.40 3.19 -0.09
C ASN A 53 -13.68 3.98 1.19
N SER A 54 -14.14 5.22 1.02
CA SER A 54 -14.44 6.12 2.14
C SER A 54 -15.69 5.74 2.94
N GLU A 55 -16.55 4.85 2.42
CA GLU A 55 -17.72 4.36 3.16
C GLU A 55 -17.34 3.22 4.10
N LEU A 56 -16.36 2.41 3.70
CA LEU A 56 -15.81 1.31 4.51
C LEU A 56 -14.56 1.71 5.31
N ASP A 57 -14.08 2.96 5.12
CA ASP A 57 -12.86 3.49 5.72
C ASP A 57 -11.62 2.59 5.49
N THR A 58 -11.55 1.92 4.33
CA THR A 58 -10.46 0.99 3.97
C THR A 58 -10.16 0.92 2.47
N ILE A 59 -9.16 0.12 2.07
CA ILE A 59 -8.84 -0.17 0.66
C ILE A 59 -9.70 -1.30 0.11
N VAL A 60 -10.06 -1.19 -1.17
CA VAL A 60 -10.81 -2.20 -1.92
C VAL A 60 -10.22 -2.38 -3.32
N TRP A 61 -10.55 -3.50 -3.96
CA TRP A 61 -10.23 -3.81 -5.36
C TRP A 61 -11.51 -3.97 -6.20
N LYS A 62 -11.35 -3.97 -7.54
CA LYS A 62 -12.48 -4.10 -8.48
C LYS A 62 -13.30 -5.38 -8.33
N ASN A 63 -12.68 -6.45 -7.83
CA ASN A 63 -13.35 -7.72 -7.54
C ASN A 63 -14.16 -7.69 -6.23
N GLY A 64 -14.20 -6.54 -5.53
CA GLY A 64 -14.92 -6.37 -4.28
C GLY A 64 -14.14 -6.85 -3.05
N ALA A 65 -12.90 -7.32 -3.22
CA ALA A 65 -12.04 -7.65 -2.09
C ALA A 65 -11.73 -6.39 -1.28
N ASP A 66 -11.71 -6.53 0.04
CA ASP A 66 -11.30 -5.51 0.99
C ASP A 66 -10.37 -6.12 2.04
N MET A 67 -9.61 -5.28 2.74
CA MET A 67 -8.82 -5.70 3.89
C MET A 67 -9.11 -4.77 5.07
N SER A 68 -9.26 -5.33 6.28
CA SER A 68 -9.53 -4.55 7.48
C SER A 68 -8.41 -3.52 7.74
N PRO A 69 -8.74 -2.25 8.08
CA PRO A 69 -7.75 -1.25 8.46
C PRO A 69 -6.86 -1.67 9.63
N ASP A 70 -7.41 -2.35 10.63
CA ASP A 70 -6.63 -2.80 11.80
C ASP A 70 -5.59 -3.84 11.38
N PHE A 71 -5.96 -4.77 10.50
CA PHE A 71 -5.04 -5.76 9.94
C PHE A 71 -3.92 -5.08 9.15
N LEU A 72 -4.27 -4.13 8.25
CA LEU A 72 -3.30 -3.37 7.47
C LEU A 72 -2.34 -2.56 8.38
N TYR A 73 -2.85 -2.00 9.47
CA TYR A 73 -2.01 -1.27 10.43
C TYR A 73 -1.02 -2.19 11.14
N GLU A 74 -1.46 -3.39 11.54
CA GLU A 74 -0.65 -4.39 12.23
C GLU A 74 0.53 -4.89 11.38
N ILE A 75 0.29 -5.21 10.11
CA ILE A 75 1.31 -5.80 9.23
C ILE A 75 2.19 -4.77 8.49
N SER A 76 1.84 -3.48 8.58
CA SER A 76 2.58 -2.42 7.90
C SER A 76 3.68 -1.83 8.77
N VAL A 77 4.68 -1.24 8.12
CA VAL A 77 5.78 -0.54 8.79
C VAL A 77 5.65 0.97 8.61
N PRO A 78 5.91 1.80 9.65
CA PRO A 78 5.94 3.25 9.50
C PRO A 78 6.97 3.66 8.45
N MET A 79 6.56 4.49 7.49
CA MET A 79 7.47 5.14 6.58
C MET A 79 8.01 6.39 7.30
N ALA A 80 9.29 6.37 7.67
CA ALA A 80 9.95 7.63 8.00
C ALA A 80 9.97 8.49 6.74
N GLU A 81 9.66 9.78 6.87
CA GLU A 81 9.83 10.79 5.81
C GLU A 81 11.30 10.84 5.39
N SER A 82 11.71 9.94 4.50
CA SER A 82 12.97 10.02 3.79
C SER A 82 12.66 10.11 2.31
N SER A 83 12.64 11.34 1.81
CA SER A 83 12.79 11.63 0.38
C SER A 83 13.57 12.94 0.20
N PRO A 84 14.34 13.13 -0.89
CA PRO A 84 14.20 12.41 -2.15
C PRO A 84 15.50 11.77 -2.70
N LEU A 85 15.31 10.92 -3.71
CA LEU A 85 16.30 10.69 -4.76
C LEU A 85 16.91 12.02 -5.24
N VAL A 86 18.18 12.27 -4.89
CA VAL A 86 19.16 12.99 -5.73
C VAL A 86 20.57 12.52 -5.34
N VAL A 87 21.07 11.49 -6.01
CA VAL A 87 22.52 11.38 -6.25
C VAL A 87 22.71 11.49 -7.75
N ALA A 88 22.61 12.72 -8.25
CA ALA A 88 23.27 13.12 -9.49
C ALA A 88 24.48 13.97 -9.09
N THR A 89 25.67 13.43 -9.33
CA THR A 89 26.93 14.06 -9.76
C THR A 89 28.15 13.33 -9.18
N GLU A 90 28.53 12.18 -9.75
CA GLU A 90 29.95 11.85 -9.80
C GLU A 90 30.53 12.52 -11.05
N GLY A 91 31.15 13.67 -10.82
CA GLY A 91 32.06 14.27 -11.77
C GLY A 91 33.26 13.35 -11.95
N LYS A 92 33.50 12.88 -13.18
CA LYS A 92 34.79 12.30 -13.55
C LYS A 92 35.59 13.34 -14.32
N ASN A 93 36.36 14.09 -13.53
CA ASN A 93 37.49 14.86 -13.99
C ASN A 93 38.63 13.87 -14.32
N VAL A 94 38.94 13.69 -15.61
CA VAL A 94 40.29 13.33 -16.10
C VAL A 94 40.52 13.98 -17.46
#